data_AF-A0AAU5TLC1-F1
#
_entry.id   AF-A0AAU5TLC1-F1
#
_cell.length_a   1.000
_cell.length_b   1.000
_cell.length_c   1.000
_cell.angle_alpha   90.00
_cell.angle_beta   90.00
_cell.angle_gamma   90.00
#
_symmetry.space_group_name_H-M   'P 1'
#
loop_
_entity.id
_entity.type
_entity.pdbx_description
1 polymer ?
#
loop_
_entity_poly.entity_id
_entity_poly.type
_entity_poly.pdbx_seq_one_letter_code
_entity_poly.pdbx_strand_id
1 'polypeptide(L)'
;MLLAYFSRPGENYYYYGDRTTLKVGNTEVVARKIRDLIDCEVYRIEPADPYPESYDATVQRNNREQDADARPAIKGALPDLDGYGTVLLGSPIWSVRAPMIMTTP
;
A
#
# COMPACT_ATOMS: atom_id res chain seq x y z
N MET A 1 -7.00 18.06 -3.93
CA MET A 1 -7.21 16.61 -4.19
C MET A 1 -6.21 15.83 -3.35
N LEU A 2 -6.61 14.69 -2.82
CA LEU A 2 -5.74 13.82 -2.04
C LEU A 2 -5.40 12.56 -2.84
N LEU A 3 -4.14 12.15 -2.83
CA LEU A 3 -3.67 10.84 -3.27
C LEU A 3 -3.17 10.06 -2.04
N ALA A 4 -4.02 9.18 -1.53
CA ALA A 4 -3.68 8.26 -0.46
C ALA A 4 -3.22 6.93 -1.05
N TYR A 5 -2.11 6.36 -0.57
CA TYR A 5 -1.64 5.08 -1.07
C TYR A 5 -0.95 4.22 -0.03
N PHE A 6 -1.08 2.91 -0.18
CA PHE A 6 -0.22 1.93 0.48
C PHE A 6 0.82 1.41 -0.51
N SER A 7 2.06 1.27 -0.05
CA SER A 7 3.15 0.70 -0.84
C SER A 7 4.13 -0.01 0.08
N ARG A 8 4.67 -1.13 -0.40
CA ARG A 8 5.60 -1.97 0.37
C ARG A 8 6.94 -2.11 -0.39
N PRO A 9 8.06 -1.61 0.16
CA PRO A 9 9.40 -1.95 -0.32
C PRO A 9 9.80 -3.38 0.10
N GLY A 10 11.06 -3.76 -0.08
CA GLY A 10 11.56 -5.11 0.25
C GLY A 10 11.44 -6.09 -0.91
N GLU A 11 11.57 -7.37 -0.61
CA GLU A 11 11.56 -8.46 -1.59
C GLU A 11 10.17 -8.61 -2.23
N ASN A 12 10.09 -8.43 -3.55
CA ASN A 12 8.87 -8.54 -4.32
C ASN A 12 9.09 -9.47 -5.53
N TYR A 13 7.97 -10.02 -6.02
CA TYR A 13 7.94 -10.79 -7.26
C TYR A 13 8.44 -9.96 -8.44
N TYR A 14 9.27 -10.57 -9.27
CA TYR A 14 9.86 -10.01 -10.46
C TYR A 14 9.70 -10.99 -11.64
N TYR A 15 10.15 -10.56 -12.82
CA TYR A 15 9.98 -11.25 -14.09
C TYR A 15 10.23 -12.78 -13.99
N TYR A 16 9.29 -13.57 -14.53
CA TYR A 16 9.35 -15.05 -14.54
C TYR A 16 9.58 -15.77 -13.21
N GLY A 17 9.16 -15.19 -12.08
CA GLY A 17 9.26 -15.86 -10.78
C GLY A 17 10.51 -15.49 -9.99
N ASP A 18 11.38 -14.67 -10.57
CA ASP A 18 12.51 -14.10 -9.83
C ASP A 18 12.03 -13.18 -8.72
N ARG A 19 12.92 -12.90 -7.78
CA ARG A 19 12.69 -11.93 -6.70
C ARG A 19 13.66 -10.78 -6.83
N THR A 20 13.17 -9.59 -6.50
CA THR A 20 14.00 -8.40 -6.41
C THR A 20 13.69 -7.62 -5.15
N THR A 21 14.71 -7.01 -4.56
CA THR A 21 14.55 -6.16 -3.39
C THR A 21 14.37 -4.71 -3.83
N LEU A 22 13.16 -4.19 -3.63
CA LEU A 22 12.83 -2.82 -3.95
C LEU A 22 13.19 -1.89 -2.80
N LYS A 23 14.01 -0.86 -3.05
CA LYS A 23 14.23 0.24 -2.09
C LYS A 23 12.98 1.10 -1.91
N VAL A 24 12.16 1.21 -2.96
CA VAL A 24 10.91 1.97 -3.01
C VAL A 24 9.87 1.07 -3.67
N GLY A 25 8.70 0.89 -3.05
CA GLY A 25 7.66 0.03 -3.60
C GLY A 25 7.02 0.61 -4.87
N ASN A 26 6.54 -0.25 -5.76
CA ASN A 26 6.05 0.17 -7.08
C ASN A 26 4.89 1.18 -7.02
N THR A 27 3.93 1.00 -6.11
CA THR A 27 2.80 1.92 -5.95
C THR A 27 3.25 3.31 -5.51
N GLU A 28 4.31 3.40 -4.71
CA GLU A 28 4.90 4.68 -4.32
C GLU A 28 5.57 5.39 -5.51
N VAL A 29 6.25 4.64 -6.37
CA VAL A 29 6.83 5.19 -7.61
C VAL A 29 5.72 5.79 -8.49
N VAL A 30 4.60 5.10 -8.63
CA VAL A 30 3.44 5.61 -9.38
C VAL A 30 2.82 6.83 -8.68
N ALA A 31 2.66 6.80 -7.36
CA ALA A 31 2.08 7.92 -6.62
C ALA A 31 2.92 9.20 -6.76
N ARG A 32 4.25 9.07 -6.72
CA ARG A 32 5.19 10.18 -6.97
C ARG A 32 5.03 10.73 -8.39
N LYS A 33 4.93 9.86 -9.40
CA LYS A 33 4.70 10.27 -10.79
C LYS A 33 3.37 11.00 -10.97
N ILE A 34 2.30 10.54 -10.34
CA ILE A 34 0.99 11.19 -10.39
C ILE A 34 1.09 12.60 -9.80
N ARG A 35 1.66 12.73 -8.60
CA ARG A 35 1.89 14.04 -7.96
C ARG A 35 2.71 15.00 -8.82
N ASP A 36 3.68 14.50 -9.57
CA ASP A 36 4.49 15.35 -10.44
C ASP A 36 3.72 15.81 -11.70
N LEU A 37 2.60 15.16 -12.04
CA LEU A 37 1.75 15.49 -13.19
C LEU A 37 0.51 16.32 -12.82
N ILE A 38 0.01 16.19 -11.58
CA ILE A 38 -1.19 16.89 -11.10
C ILE A 38 -0.95 17.43 -9.70
N ASP A 39 -1.45 18.63 -9.43
CA ASP A 39 -1.35 19.23 -8.10
C ASP A 39 -2.26 18.48 -7.11
N CYS A 40 -1.65 17.63 -6.29
CA CYS A 40 -2.32 16.88 -5.25
C CYS A 40 -1.45 16.68 -4.02
N GLU A 41 -2.10 16.65 -2.87
CA GLU A 41 -1.46 16.22 -1.63
C GLU A 41 -1.30 14.71 -1.63
N VAL A 42 -0.19 14.21 -1.07
CA VAL A 42 0.13 12.79 -1.08
C VAL A 42 0.23 12.30 0.36
N TYR A 43 -0.59 11.30 0.68
CA TYR A 43 -0.57 10.63 1.98
C TYR A 43 -0.17 9.16 1.82
N ARG A 44 0.89 8.75 2.50
CA ARG A 44 1.29 7.34 2.56
C ARG A 44 0.61 6.68 3.76
N ILE A 45 -0.18 5.65 3.48
CA ILE A 45 -0.74 4.77 4.51
C ILE A 45 0.41 3.90 5.03
N GLU A 46 0.81 4.13 6.27
CA GLU A 46 1.82 3.32 6.97
C GLU A 46 1.14 2.31 7.90
N PRO A 47 1.50 1.01 7.86
CA PRO A 47 1.02 0.06 8.86
C PRO A 47 1.62 0.35 10.24
N ALA A 48 0.82 0.15 11.30
CA ALA A 48 1.32 0.20 12.68
C ALA A 48 2.29 -0.96 12.96
N ASP A 49 2.01 -2.14 12.39
CA ASP A 49 2.92 -3.29 12.36
C ASP A 49 3.44 -3.51 10.93
N PRO A 50 4.70 -3.14 10.63
CA PRO A 50 5.29 -3.25 9.29
C PRO A 50 5.14 -4.63 8.66
N TYR A 51 4.78 -4.67 7.37
CA TYR A 51 4.80 -5.93 6.63
C TYR A 51 6.24 -6.45 6.50
N PRO A 52 6.45 -7.78 6.53
CA PRO A 52 7.78 -8.37 6.39
C PRO A 52 8.53 -7.91 5.13
N GLU A 53 9.86 -7.91 5.17
CA GLU A 53 10.68 -7.64 3.97
C GLU A 53 10.77 -8.84 3.02
N SER A 54 10.58 -10.07 3.51
CA SER A 54 10.53 -11.26 2.66
C SER A 54 9.21 -11.37 1.91
N TYR A 55 9.26 -11.78 0.64
CA TYR A 55 8.09 -12.01 -0.18
C TYR A 55 7.20 -13.09 0.42
N ASP A 56 7.76 -14.25 0.76
CA ASP A 56 6.99 -15.40 1.26
C ASP A 56 6.31 -15.09 2.59
N ALA A 57 7.02 -14.43 3.51
CA ALA A 57 6.45 -14.02 4.79
C ALA A 57 5.30 -13.01 4.59
N THR A 58 5.42 -12.13 3.59
CA THR A 58 4.34 -11.19 3.22
C THR A 58 3.14 -11.92 2.63
N VAL A 59 3.35 -12.90 1.74
CA VAL A 59 2.28 -13.74 1.18
C VAL A 59 1.55 -14.49 2.30
N GLN A 60 2.29 -15.12 3.21
CA GLN A 60 1.69 -15.83 4.35
C GLN A 60 0.90 -14.91 5.28
N ARG A 61 1.39 -13.68 5.53
CA ARG A 61 0.64 -12.68 6.30
C ARG A 61 -0.62 -12.24 5.54
N ASN A 62 -0.51 -11.90 4.26
CA ASN A 62 -1.64 -11.47 3.44
C ASN A 62 -2.74 -12.54 3.40
N ASN A 63 -2.41 -13.82 3.23
CA ASN A 63 -3.40 -14.89 3.20
C ASN A 63 -4.14 -14.99 4.55
N ARG A 64 -3.41 -14.99 5.68
CA ARG A 64 -4.02 -14.97 7.01
C ARG A 64 -4.93 -13.77 7.24
N GLU A 65 -4.52 -12.58 6.79
CA GLU A 65 -5.32 -11.37 6.91
C GLU A 65 -6.57 -11.42 6.04
N GLN A 66 -6.48 -11.93 4.81
CA GLN A 66 -7.64 -12.08 3.92
C GLN A 66 -8.63 -13.12 4.46
N ASP A 67 -8.14 -14.28 4.90
CA ASP A 67 -8.98 -15.37 5.44
C ASP A 67 -9.73 -14.93 6.70
N ALA A 68 -9.11 -14.09 7.53
CA ALA A 68 -9.68 -13.58 8.77
C ALA A 68 -10.52 -12.29 8.60
N ASP A 69 -10.65 -11.77 7.38
CA ASP A 69 -11.17 -10.42 7.12
C ASP A 69 -10.56 -9.36 8.05
N ALA A 70 -9.24 -9.42 8.23
CA ALA A 70 -8.53 -8.57 9.17
C ALA A 70 -8.59 -7.09 8.77
N ARG A 71 -8.44 -6.20 9.76
CA ARG A 71 -8.28 -4.75 9.57
C ARG A 71 -6.94 -4.31 10.19
N PRO A 72 -5.80 -4.53 9.51
CA PRO A 72 -4.50 -4.16 10.05
C PRO A 72 -4.45 -2.69 10.44
N ALA A 73 -3.98 -2.41 11.66
CA ALA A 73 -3.91 -1.04 12.17
C ALA A 73 -2.97 -0.18 11.32
N ILE A 74 -3.41 1.05 11.06
CA ILE A 74 -2.61 2.10 10.41
C ILE A 74 -1.89 2.89 11.50
N LYS A 75 -0.67 3.34 11.19
CA LYS A 75 0.12 4.18 12.07
C LYS A 75 -0.40 5.61 12.06
N GLY A 76 -0.76 6.12 13.22
CA GLY A 76 -1.31 7.46 13.37
C GLY A 76 -2.77 7.54 12.91
N ALA A 77 -3.23 8.77 12.64
CA ALA A 77 -4.57 9.03 12.14
C ALA A 77 -4.56 9.20 10.62
N LEU A 78 -5.68 8.83 9.98
CA LEU A 78 -5.96 9.23 8.61
C LEU A 78 -6.11 10.76 8.54
N PRO A 79 -5.77 11.39 7.40
CA PRO A 79 -6.00 12.81 7.21
C PRO A 79 -7.50 13.09 7.22
N ASP A 80 -7.87 14.30 7.68
CA ASP A 80 -9.22 14.80 7.53
C ASP A 80 -9.57 14.89 6.03
N LEU A 81 -10.73 14.34 5.66
CA LEU A 81 -11.16 14.25 4.27
C LEU A 81 -12.15 15.36 3.87
N ASP A 82 -12.68 16.13 4.82
CA ASP A 82 -13.74 17.13 4.57
C ASP A 82 -13.32 18.22 3.57
N GLY A 83 -12.02 18.48 3.44
CA GLY A 83 -11.46 19.47 2.51
C GLY A 83 -11.22 18.98 1.07
N TYR A 84 -11.34 17.68 0.79
CA TYR A 84 -11.00 17.12 -0.51
C TYR A 84 -12.24 16.74 -1.32
N GLY A 85 -12.46 17.43 -2.46
CA GLY A 85 -13.52 17.04 -3.42
C GLY A 85 -13.24 15.75 -4.20
N THR A 86 -11.97 15.31 -4.24
CA THR A 86 -11.55 14.07 -4.91
C THR A 86 -10.44 13.40 -4.10
N VAL A 87 -10.57 12.09 -3.91
CA VAL A 87 -9.55 11.21 -3.32
C VAL A 87 -9.17 10.11 -4.31
N LEU A 88 -7.88 10.01 -4.60
CA LEU A 88 -7.28 8.89 -5.34
C LEU A 88 -6.72 7.89 -4.34
N LEU A 89 -7.06 6.60 -4.50
CA LEU A 89 -6.55 5.52 -3.67
C LEU A 89 -5.61 4.61 -4.48
N GLY A 90 -4.35 4.55 -4.07
CA GLY A 90 -3.32 3.70 -4.67
C GLY A 90 -3.00 2.48 -3.81
N SER A 91 -2.96 1.29 -4.43
CA SER A 91 -2.52 0.07 -3.74
C SER A 91 -1.80 -0.88 -4.70
N PRO A 92 -0.92 -1.76 -4.20
CA PRO A 92 -0.52 -2.93 -4.95
C PRO A 92 -1.68 -3.93 -5.01
N ILE A 93 -1.58 -4.93 -5.89
CA ILE A 93 -2.51 -6.07 -5.91
C ILE A 93 -1.81 -7.28 -5.34
N TRP A 94 -2.34 -7.83 -4.25
CA TRP A 94 -1.86 -9.03 -3.57
C TRP A 94 -2.96 -10.09 -3.56
N SER A 95 -2.69 -11.23 -4.20
CA SER A 95 -3.68 -12.31 -4.36
C SER A 95 -5.04 -11.77 -4.84
N VAL A 96 -5.05 -11.18 -6.04
CA VAL A 96 -6.23 -10.63 -6.75
C VAL A 96 -7.03 -9.50 -6.07
N ARG A 97 -6.53 -8.91 -4.97
CA ARG A 97 -7.18 -7.75 -4.32
C ARG A 97 -6.18 -6.77 -3.71
N ALA A 98 -6.68 -5.61 -3.29
CA ALA A 98 -5.92 -4.69 -2.46
C ALA A 98 -5.62 -5.34 -1.08
N PRO A 99 -4.44 -5.07 -0.47
CA PRO A 99 -4.09 -5.56 0.86
C PRO A 99 -5.11 -5.15 1.92
N MET A 100 -5.27 -5.96 2.96
CA MET A 100 -6.33 -5.75 3.96
C MET A 100 -6.23 -4.43 4.73
N ILE A 101 -5.02 -3.86 4.87
CA ILE A 101 -4.83 -2.51 5.43
C ILE A 101 -5.60 -1.42 4.68
N MET A 102 -5.90 -1.63 3.39
CA MET A 102 -6.70 -0.70 2.58
C MET A 102 -8.19 -0.72 2.91
N THR A 103 -8.62 -1.65 3.76
CA THR A 103 -10.02 -1.78 4.20
C THR A 103 -10.22 -1.38 5.65
N THR A 104 -9.16 -0.92 6.32
CA THR A 104 -9.19 -0.44 7.70
C THR A 104 -10.07 0.82 7.80
N PRO A 105 -11.05 0.83 8.73
CA PRO A 105 -11.95 1.97 8.92
C PRO A 105 -11.27 3.18 9.56
#